data_AF-S4WAN2-F1
#
_entry.id   AF-S4WAN2-F1
#
_cell.length_a   1.000
_cell.length_b   1.000
_cell.length_c   1.000
_cell.angle_alpha   90.00
_cell.angle_beta   90.00
_cell.angle_gamma   90.00
#
_symmetry.space_group_name_H-M   'P 1'
#
loop_
_entity.id
_entity.type
_entity.pdbx_description
1 polymer ?
#
loop_
_entity_poly.entity_id
_entity_poly.type
_entity_poly.pdbx_seq_one_letter_code
_entity_poly.pdbx_strand_id
1 'polypeptide(L)'
;VVKAISGVQTVRFKDELERNITIKLGYANAKIYKLEDPNVDETTSYKSFSSDREIHPKSEVKGSDARYNLVRHVSFVDCPGHDILMSTMLSGAAVMDAALLLVAGNESCPQPQTSEHLAAIEIMKLKHVIILQNKVDLMRPDSALEHQKSILKFIRGTIADGAPIVPISAQLKYNIDAVNEFIVKTIPIPPRDFSASPRLIVIRSFDVNKPGAEI
;
A
#
# COMPACT_ATOMS: atom_id res chain seq x y z
N VAL A 1 -3.78 1.83 -6.36
CA VAL A 1 -3.30 2.53 -5.14
C VAL A 1 -1.78 2.63 -5.08
N VAL A 2 -1.03 1.55 -5.34
CA VAL A 2 0.45 1.58 -5.28
C VAL A 2 1.08 2.68 -6.14
N LYS A 3 0.59 2.89 -7.37
CA LYS A 3 1.03 4.01 -8.24
C LYS A 3 0.74 5.40 -7.65
N ALA A 4 -0.36 5.56 -6.92
CA ALA A 4 -0.72 6.84 -6.30
C ALA A 4 0.23 7.17 -5.14
N ILE A 5 0.65 6.16 -4.36
CA ILE A 5 1.56 6.33 -3.23
C ILE A 5 3.02 6.45 -3.71
N SER A 6 3.48 5.52 -4.54
CA SER A 6 4.90 5.42 -4.94
C SER A 6 5.28 6.21 -6.18
N GLY A 7 4.31 6.60 -7.01
CA GLY A 7 4.57 7.11 -8.36
C GLY A 7 5.02 6.05 -9.37
N VAL A 8 5.28 4.81 -8.94
CA VAL A 8 5.77 3.71 -9.77
C VAL A 8 4.61 2.84 -10.23
N GLN A 9 4.58 2.51 -11.52
CA GLN A 9 3.63 1.56 -12.08
C GLN A 9 4.13 0.12 -11.86
N THR A 10 3.33 -0.68 -11.15
CA THR A 10 3.67 -2.07 -10.81
C THR A 10 3.38 -3.05 -11.93
N VAL A 11 2.41 -2.74 -12.79
CA VAL A 11 2.06 -3.53 -13.97
C VAL A 11 3.15 -3.36 -15.03
N ARG A 12 3.84 -4.45 -15.36
CA ARG A 12 4.99 -4.43 -16.29
C ARG A 12 4.80 -5.32 -17.52
N PHE A 13 3.92 -6.30 -17.46
CA PHE A 13 3.74 -7.25 -18.56
C PHE A 13 2.56 -6.86 -19.45
N LYS A 14 2.70 -7.13 -20.76
CA LYS A 14 1.68 -6.81 -21.76
C LYS A 14 0.36 -7.53 -21.49
N ASP A 15 0.43 -8.80 -21.08
CA ASP A 15 -0.75 -9.61 -20.73
C ASP A 15 -1.50 -9.06 -19.51
N GLU A 16 -0.79 -8.42 -18.58
CA GLU A 16 -1.39 -7.77 -17.40
C GLU A 16 -2.08 -6.46 -17.79
N LEU A 17 -1.49 -5.70 -18.72
CA LEU A 17 -2.06 -4.47 -19.27
C LEU A 17 -3.34 -4.74 -20.07
N GLU A 18 -3.35 -5.80 -20.89
CA GLU A 18 -4.50 -6.16 -21.72
C GLU A 18 -5.68 -6.67 -20.88
N ARG A 19 -5.41 -7.37 -19.78
CA ARG A 19 -6.43 -7.95 -18.91
C ARG A 19 -6.80 -7.09 -17.70
N ASN A 20 -6.10 -5.97 -17.48
CA ASN A 20 -6.23 -5.10 -16.30
C ASN A 20 -6.17 -5.87 -14.96
N ILE A 21 -5.41 -6.97 -14.93
CA ILE A 21 -5.18 -7.77 -13.72
C ILE A 21 -3.69 -7.86 -13.44
N THR A 22 -3.31 -7.81 -12.17
CA THR A 22 -1.95 -8.16 -11.74
C THR A 22 -1.84 -9.68 -11.77
N ILE A 23 -0.84 -10.22 -12.48
CA ILE A 23 -0.61 -11.68 -12.57
C ILE A 23 0.61 -12.05 -11.72
N LYS A 24 1.69 -11.27 -11.86
CA LYS A 24 2.92 -11.43 -11.08
C LYS A 24 2.96 -10.44 -9.93
N LEU A 25 3.75 -10.74 -8.90
CA LEU A 25 3.97 -9.81 -7.80
C LEU A 25 4.57 -8.50 -8.31
N GLY A 26 3.81 -7.42 -8.20
CA GLY A 26 4.28 -6.08 -8.50
C GLY A 26 5.17 -5.56 -7.39
N TYR A 27 6.06 -4.62 -7.71
CA TYR A 27 6.95 -4.02 -6.71
C TYR A 27 7.18 -2.56 -7.00
N ALA A 28 7.11 -1.76 -5.94
CA ALA A 28 7.36 -0.34 -5.99
C ALA A 28 8.01 0.14 -4.70
N ASN A 29 8.95 1.07 -4.80
CA ASN A 29 9.55 1.72 -3.65
C ASN A 29 9.05 3.16 -3.57
N ALA A 30 8.72 3.63 -2.36
CA ALA A 30 8.32 5.00 -2.09
C ALA A 30 9.10 5.55 -0.91
N LYS A 31 9.47 6.83 -0.98
CA LYS A 31 10.00 7.57 0.16
C LYS A 31 8.87 8.39 0.78
N ILE A 32 8.65 8.25 2.08
CA ILE A 32 7.70 9.02 2.87
C ILE A 32 8.44 10.14 3.58
N TYR A 33 7.94 11.34 3.39
CA TYR A 33 8.48 12.56 3.97
C TYR A 33 7.45 13.21 4.87
N LYS A 34 7.93 13.95 5.87
CA LYS A 34 7.11 14.79 6.74
C LYS A 34 7.60 16.22 6.67
N LEU A 35 6.67 17.15 6.53
CA LEU A 35 6.93 18.57 6.67
C LEU A 35 6.89 18.94 8.15
N GLU A 36 7.94 19.54 8.65
CA GLU A 36 7.96 20.12 10.00
C GLU A 36 7.59 21.61 9.89
N ASP A 37 6.31 21.88 9.68
CA ASP A 37 5.75 23.24 9.69
C ASP A 37 4.56 23.29 10.65
N PRO A 38 4.60 24.14 11.69
CA PRO A 38 3.51 24.26 12.67
C PRO A 38 2.20 24.81 12.07
N ASN A 39 2.22 25.34 10.84
CA ASN A 39 1.03 25.91 10.18
C ASN A 39 0.28 24.90 9.29
N VAL A 40 0.78 23.66 9.16
CA VAL A 40 0.22 22.65 8.26
C VAL A 40 -0.42 21.53 9.09
N ASP A 41 -1.65 21.15 8.73
CA ASP A 41 -2.35 20.04 9.37
C ASP A 41 -1.51 18.76 9.30
N GLU A 42 -1.48 17.99 10.40
CA GLU A 42 -0.61 16.82 10.54
C GLU A 42 -0.81 15.80 9.42
N THR A 43 -2.06 15.60 8.96
CA THR A 43 -2.41 14.71 7.84
C THR A 43 -1.83 15.18 6.51
N THR A 44 -1.85 16.48 6.24
CA THR A 44 -1.31 17.10 5.01
C THR A 44 0.20 17.30 5.04
N SER A 45 0.82 17.13 6.22
CA SER A 45 2.27 17.22 6.39
C SER A 45 3.03 16.03 5.80
N TYR A 46 2.36 14.88 5.60
CA TYR A 46 2.97 13.68 5.03
C TYR A 46 2.85 13.67 3.51
N LYS A 47 3.95 13.37 2.83
CA LYS A 47 3.96 13.23 1.38
C LYS A 47 4.85 12.08 0.93
N SER A 48 4.41 11.36 -0.10
CA SER A 48 5.19 10.28 -0.69
C SER A 48 5.66 10.64 -2.09
N PHE A 49 6.90 10.28 -2.39
CA PHE A 49 7.51 10.45 -3.71
C PHE A 49 8.22 9.17 -4.17
N SER A 50 8.55 9.10 -5.46
CA SER A 50 9.43 8.05 -6.00
C SER A 50 10.78 8.03 -5.27
N SER A 51 11.45 6.88 -5.33
CA SER A 51 12.75 6.69 -4.71
C SER A 51 13.86 7.60 -5.27
N ASP A 52 13.66 8.15 -6.47
CA ASP A 52 14.63 9.04 -7.13
C ASP A 52 14.63 10.46 -6.56
N ARG A 53 13.65 10.81 -5.72
CA ARG A 53 13.54 12.14 -5.11
C ARG A 53 14.67 12.34 -4.07
N GLU A 54 15.18 13.57 -4.00
CA GLU A 54 16.19 14.00 -3.03
C GLU A 54 15.74 13.79 -1.57
N ILE A 55 16.68 13.82 -0.62
CA ILE A 55 16.40 13.56 0.81
C ILE A 55 15.60 14.70 1.44
N HIS A 56 15.82 15.95 1.00
CA HIS A 56 15.11 17.13 1.51
C HIS A 56 14.48 17.98 0.40
N PRO A 57 13.41 17.49 -0.24
CA PRO A 57 12.74 18.25 -1.30
C PRO A 57 12.06 19.49 -0.72
N LYS A 58 12.02 20.57 -1.51
CA LYS A 58 11.26 21.79 -1.16
C LYS A 58 9.78 21.48 -0.99
N SER A 59 9.12 22.16 -0.05
CA SER A 59 7.68 22.04 0.13
C SER A 59 6.92 22.50 -1.12
N GLU A 60 5.93 21.72 -1.52
CA GLU A 60 4.97 22.11 -2.56
C GLU A 60 3.77 22.90 -1.99
N VAL A 61 3.77 23.14 -0.67
CA VAL A 61 2.75 23.93 0.04
C VAL A 61 2.95 25.41 -0.32
N LYS A 62 1.92 26.06 -0.84
CA LYS A 62 1.95 27.48 -1.19
C LYS A 62 2.18 28.33 0.07
N GLY A 63 3.30 29.04 0.12
CA GLY A 63 3.61 29.98 1.20
C GLY A 63 4.56 29.44 2.29
N SER A 64 5.01 28.19 2.19
CA SER A 64 6.08 27.65 3.06
C SER A 64 7.37 27.50 2.25
N ASP A 65 8.50 27.95 2.80
CA ASP A 65 9.86 27.66 2.30
C ASP A 65 10.50 26.49 3.07
N ALA A 66 9.68 25.78 3.87
CA ALA A 66 10.14 24.63 4.62
C ALA A 66 10.52 23.47 3.68
N ARG A 67 11.40 22.60 4.16
CA ARG A 67 11.80 21.39 3.45
C ARG A 67 11.16 20.18 4.10
N TYR A 68 10.81 19.23 3.27
CA TYR A 68 10.39 17.91 3.71
C TYR A 68 11.58 17.16 4.31
N ASN A 69 11.37 16.48 5.44
CA ASN A 69 12.33 15.56 6.03
C ASN A 69 11.97 14.13 5.66
N LEU A 70 12.96 13.36 5.20
CA LEU A 70 12.77 11.94 4.93
C LEU A 70 12.53 11.19 6.25
N VAL A 71 11.35 10.59 6.39
CA VAL A 71 10.99 9.82 7.58
C VAL A 71 11.28 8.34 7.37
N ARG A 72 10.85 7.80 6.21
CA ARG A 72 10.92 6.36 5.96
C ARG A 72 11.03 6.06 4.48
N HIS A 73 11.77 5.00 4.16
CA HIS A 73 11.73 4.36 2.85
C HIS A 73 10.89 3.08 2.96
N VAL A 74 9.86 2.96 2.13
CA VAL A 74 8.92 1.83 2.15
C VAL A 74 8.91 1.13 0.81
N SER A 75 8.70 -0.19 0.86
CA SER A 75 8.57 -1.04 -0.31
C SER A 75 7.20 -1.68 -0.32
N PHE A 76 6.50 -1.54 -1.44
CA PHE A 76 5.19 -2.13 -1.68
C PHE A 76 5.35 -3.38 -2.53
N VAL A 77 4.74 -4.46 -2.06
CA VAL A 77 4.55 -5.70 -2.83
C VAL A 77 3.08 -5.76 -3.22
N ASP A 78 2.81 -5.68 -4.52
CA ASP A 78 1.46 -5.66 -5.07
C ASP A 78 1.04 -7.09 -5.39
N CYS A 79 0.08 -7.62 -4.62
CA CYS A 79 -0.41 -8.98 -4.77
C CYS A 79 -1.58 -9.05 -5.77
N PRO A 80 -1.69 -10.14 -6.55
CA PRO A 80 -2.86 -10.38 -7.36
C PRO A 80 -4.10 -10.63 -6.49
N GLY A 81 -5.23 -10.03 -6.85
CA GLY A 81 -6.51 -10.21 -6.15
C GLY A 81 -7.44 -11.27 -6.77
N HIS A 82 -7.02 -11.89 -7.86
CA HIS A 82 -7.79 -12.93 -8.55
C HIS A 82 -7.62 -14.28 -7.83
N ASP A 83 -8.71 -14.99 -7.58
CA ASP A 83 -8.78 -16.30 -6.91
C ASP A 83 -7.80 -17.35 -7.50
N ILE A 84 -7.66 -17.40 -8.82
CA ILE A 84 -6.71 -18.27 -9.54
C ILE A 84 -5.25 -18.06 -9.09
N LEU A 85 -4.91 -16.87 -8.58
CA LEU A 85 -3.55 -16.47 -8.23
C LEU A 85 -3.30 -16.39 -6.72
N MET A 86 -4.12 -17.05 -5.92
CA MET A 86 -3.96 -17.10 -4.46
C MET A 86 -2.61 -17.69 -4.02
N SER A 87 -2.04 -18.64 -4.76
CA SER A 87 -0.69 -19.17 -4.48
C SER A 87 0.41 -18.11 -4.57
N THR A 88 0.30 -17.21 -5.55
CA THR A 88 1.21 -16.07 -5.73
C THR A 88 1.02 -15.05 -4.61
N MET A 89 -0.23 -14.78 -4.21
CA MET A 89 -0.54 -13.89 -3.08
C MET A 89 0.05 -14.42 -1.76
N LEU A 90 -0.10 -15.71 -1.46
CA LEU A 90 0.46 -16.35 -0.26
C LEU A 90 2.00 -16.27 -0.23
N SER A 91 2.65 -16.48 -1.38
CA SER A 91 4.10 -16.35 -1.51
C SER A 91 4.57 -14.92 -1.27
N GLY A 92 3.81 -13.93 -1.72
CA GLY A 92 4.07 -12.51 -1.46
C GLY A 92 3.85 -12.15 0.02
N ALA A 93 2.74 -12.60 0.61
CA ALA A 93 2.35 -12.30 1.98
C ALA A 93 3.38 -12.81 3.02
N ALA A 94 4.06 -13.92 2.73
CA ALA A 94 5.10 -14.48 3.61
C ALA A 94 6.31 -13.55 3.80
N VAL A 95 6.52 -12.56 2.93
CA VAL A 95 7.67 -11.63 2.99
C VAL A 95 7.26 -10.26 3.55
N MET A 96 5.96 -10.01 3.74
CA MET A 96 5.46 -8.70 4.17
C MET A 96 5.53 -8.54 5.69
N ASP A 97 5.77 -7.31 6.15
CA ASP A 97 5.69 -6.96 7.58
C ASP A 97 4.28 -6.46 7.98
N ALA A 98 3.54 -5.92 7.01
CA ALA A 98 2.22 -5.32 7.18
C ALA A 98 1.41 -5.44 5.89
N ALA A 99 0.09 -5.32 6.00
CA ALA A 99 -0.83 -5.42 4.87
C ALA A 99 -1.72 -4.18 4.72
N LEU A 100 -1.95 -3.79 3.48
CA LEU A 100 -2.97 -2.80 3.11
C LEU A 100 -4.16 -3.55 2.48
N LEU A 101 -5.27 -3.68 3.19
CA LEU A 101 -6.45 -4.34 2.69
C LEU A 101 -7.30 -3.35 1.89
N LEU A 102 -7.41 -3.56 0.57
CA LEU A 102 -8.21 -2.71 -0.30
C LEU A 102 -9.65 -3.22 -0.38
N VAL A 103 -10.61 -2.35 -0.07
CA VAL A 103 -12.04 -2.61 -0.22
C VAL A 103 -12.61 -1.59 -1.19
N ALA A 104 -13.29 -2.07 -2.24
CA ALA A 104 -13.90 -1.22 -3.24
C ALA A 104 -15.27 -0.71 -2.73
N GLY A 105 -15.41 0.61 -2.56
CA GLY A 105 -16.64 1.20 -2.02
C GLY A 105 -17.86 1.07 -2.94
N ASN A 106 -17.63 0.99 -4.26
CA ASN A 106 -18.69 0.81 -5.27
C ASN A 106 -19.30 -0.61 -5.28
N GLU A 107 -18.75 -1.55 -4.52
CA GLU A 107 -19.17 -2.94 -4.49
C GLU A 107 -19.71 -3.31 -3.10
N SER A 108 -20.42 -4.44 -3.00
CA SER A 108 -20.93 -4.90 -1.71
C SER A 108 -19.80 -5.44 -0.83
N CYS A 109 -19.79 -5.02 0.43
CA CYS A 109 -18.90 -5.57 1.46
C CYS A 109 -19.68 -6.53 2.37
N PRO A 110 -19.17 -7.74 2.68
CA PRO A 110 -17.88 -8.30 2.25
C PRO A 110 -17.92 -9.02 0.90
N GLN A 111 -16.81 -8.98 0.17
CA GLN A 111 -16.58 -9.82 -0.99
C GLN A 111 -15.84 -11.11 -0.62
N PRO A 112 -16.06 -12.22 -1.35
CA PRO A 112 -15.33 -13.47 -1.16
C PRO A 112 -13.80 -13.28 -1.19
N GLN A 113 -13.29 -12.50 -2.15
CA GLN A 113 -11.86 -12.21 -2.27
C GLN A 113 -11.32 -11.46 -1.06
N THR A 114 -12.05 -10.46 -0.56
CA THR A 114 -11.65 -9.71 0.64
C THR A 114 -11.58 -10.62 1.87
N SER A 115 -12.51 -11.57 2.01
CA SER A 115 -12.46 -12.56 3.10
C SER A 115 -11.32 -13.56 2.98
N GLU A 116 -11.02 -14.03 1.77
CA GLU A 116 -9.89 -14.94 1.55
C GLU A 116 -8.56 -14.26 1.84
N HIS A 117 -8.37 -13.02 1.38
CA HIS A 117 -7.16 -12.26 1.68
C HIS A 117 -7.01 -11.96 3.17
N LEU A 118 -8.09 -11.60 3.86
CA LEU A 118 -8.06 -11.37 5.31
C LEU A 118 -7.68 -12.64 6.08
N ALA A 119 -8.25 -13.78 5.70
CA ALA A 119 -7.91 -15.08 6.29
C ALA A 119 -6.44 -15.46 6.02
N ALA A 120 -5.93 -15.20 4.81
CA ALA A 120 -4.53 -15.44 4.47
C ALA A 120 -3.57 -14.58 5.32
N ILE A 121 -3.88 -13.29 5.50
CA ILE A 121 -3.13 -12.36 6.36
C ILE A 121 -3.10 -12.86 7.80
N GLU A 122 -4.22 -13.40 8.29
CA GLU A 122 -4.35 -13.94 9.65
C GLU A 122 -3.51 -15.21 9.86
N ILE A 123 -3.52 -16.12 8.88
CA ILE A 123 -2.68 -17.32 8.90
C ILE A 123 -1.18 -16.96 8.88
N MET A 124 -0.80 -15.93 8.12
CA MET A 124 0.57 -15.42 8.05
C MET A 124 0.98 -14.60 9.28
N LYS A 125 0.07 -14.37 10.24
CA LYS A 125 0.29 -13.64 11.50
C LYS A 125 0.76 -12.19 11.31
N LEU A 126 0.30 -11.54 10.23
CA LEU A 126 0.56 -10.11 10.03
C LEU A 126 -0.32 -9.31 10.99
N LYS A 127 0.32 -8.64 11.96
CA LYS A 127 -0.39 -7.89 13.02
C LYS A 127 -0.84 -6.51 12.57
N HIS A 128 -0.14 -5.93 11.60
CA HIS A 128 -0.39 -4.55 11.18
C HIS A 128 -1.16 -4.55 9.87
N VAL A 129 -2.44 -4.22 9.96
CA VAL A 129 -3.34 -4.11 8.81
C VAL A 129 -3.94 -2.70 8.79
N ILE A 130 -3.94 -2.08 7.61
CA ILE A 130 -4.66 -0.82 7.36
C ILE A 130 -5.68 -1.11 6.27
N ILE A 131 -6.93 -0.73 6.50
CA ILE A 131 -8.01 -0.94 5.54
C ILE A 131 -8.18 0.34 4.72
N LEU A 132 -8.16 0.19 3.40
CA LEU A 132 -8.28 1.29 2.45
C LEU A 132 -9.61 1.14 1.71
N GLN A 133 -10.55 2.04 2.00
CA GLN A 133 -11.82 2.12 1.27
C GLN A 133 -11.57 2.93 -0.01
N ASN A 134 -11.43 2.25 -1.14
CA ASN A 134 -11.11 2.84 -2.42
C ASN A 134 -12.36 3.19 -3.25
N LYS A 135 -12.21 4.02 -4.28
CA LYS A 135 -13.28 4.50 -5.19
C LYS A 135 -14.37 5.31 -4.46
N VAL A 136 -13.99 6.05 -3.42
CA VAL A 136 -14.93 6.92 -2.67
C VAL A 136 -15.46 8.06 -3.54
N ASP A 137 -14.76 8.42 -4.62
CA ASP A 137 -15.20 9.38 -5.64
C ASP A 137 -16.50 8.98 -6.36
N LEU A 138 -16.86 7.69 -6.35
CA LEU A 138 -18.09 7.19 -6.96
C LEU A 138 -19.26 7.07 -5.97
N MET A 139 -19.05 7.42 -4.70
CA MET A 139 -20.04 7.25 -3.64
C MET A 139 -20.53 8.58 -3.08
N ARG A 140 -21.76 8.58 -2.58
CA ARG A 140 -22.26 9.66 -1.72
C ARG A 140 -21.68 9.52 -0.31
N PRO A 141 -21.50 10.62 0.44
CA PRO A 141 -20.97 10.57 1.81
C PRO A 141 -21.74 9.62 2.74
N ASP A 142 -23.07 9.62 2.65
CA ASP A 142 -23.92 8.74 3.48
C ASP A 142 -23.69 7.26 3.15
N SER A 143 -23.63 6.92 1.86
CA SER A 143 -23.34 5.55 1.41
C SER A 143 -21.92 5.11 1.78
N ALA A 144 -20.95 6.02 1.75
CA ALA A 144 -19.58 5.73 2.17
C ALA A 144 -19.51 5.39 3.67
N LEU A 145 -20.27 6.09 4.52
CA LEU A 145 -20.40 5.82 5.95
C LEU A 145 -21.12 4.49 6.22
N GLU A 146 -22.18 4.18 5.49
CA GLU A 146 -22.85 2.87 5.59
C GLU A 146 -21.92 1.72 5.19
N HIS A 147 -21.15 1.90 4.11
CA HIS A 147 -20.16 0.93 3.67
C HIS A 147 -19.00 0.81 4.68
N GLN A 148 -18.60 1.91 5.34
CA GLN A 148 -17.62 1.84 6.42
C GLN A 148 -18.15 1.00 7.60
N LYS A 149 -19.43 1.13 7.95
CA LYS A 149 -20.07 0.32 9.01
C LYS A 149 -20.12 -1.16 8.64
N SER A 150 -20.35 -1.51 7.36
CA SER A 150 -20.32 -2.91 6.93
C SER A 150 -18.92 -3.50 7.00
N ILE A 151 -17.88 -2.74 6.62
CA ILE A 151 -16.47 -3.12 6.82
C ILE A 151 -16.18 -3.37 8.31
N LEU A 152 -16.59 -2.45 9.19
CA LEU A 152 -16.40 -2.59 10.64
C LEU A 152 -17.09 -3.85 11.21
N LYS A 153 -18.28 -4.19 10.69
CA LYS A 153 -18.98 -5.41 11.07
C LYS A 153 -18.25 -6.66 10.58
N PHE A 154 -17.65 -6.60 9.40
CA PHE A 154 -16.91 -7.69 8.79
C PHE A 154 -15.58 -8.00 9.50
N ILE A 155 -14.85 -6.97 9.94
CA ILE A 155 -13.53 -7.14 10.58
C ILE A 155 -13.63 -7.49 12.08
N ARG A 156 -14.81 -7.32 12.67
CA ARG A 156 -15.03 -7.58 14.10
C ARG A 156 -14.72 -9.03 14.44
N GLY A 157 -13.83 -9.25 15.41
CA GLY A 157 -13.41 -10.58 15.83
C GLY A 157 -12.29 -11.21 14.97
N THR A 158 -11.70 -10.46 14.04
CA THR A 158 -10.51 -10.89 13.27
C THR A 158 -9.26 -10.14 13.76
N ILE A 159 -8.08 -10.48 13.23
CA ILE A 159 -6.84 -9.73 13.50
C ILE A 159 -6.91 -8.26 13.04
N ALA A 160 -7.79 -7.94 12.10
CA ALA A 160 -8.02 -6.55 11.66
C ALA A 160 -9.00 -5.78 12.58
N ASP A 161 -9.41 -6.34 13.72
CA ASP A 161 -10.24 -5.62 14.68
C ASP A 161 -9.45 -4.42 15.26
N GLY A 162 -10.02 -3.22 15.17
CA GLY A 162 -9.34 -1.97 15.49
C GLY A 162 -8.38 -1.45 14.40
N ALA A 163 -8.30 -2.09 13.23
CA ALA A 163 -7.53 -1.55 12.11
C ALA A 163 -8.12 -0.21 11.61
N PRO A 164 -7.29 0.80 11.31
CA PRO A 164 -7.76 2.07 10.77
C PRO A 164 -8.36 1.85 9.37
N ILE A 165 -9.52 2.47 9.13
CA ILE A 165 -10.17 2.51 7.82
C ILE A 165 -9.97 3.90 7.22
N VAL A 166 -9.26 3.98 6.09
CA VAL A 166 -8.96 5.24 5.41
C VAL A 166 -9.70 5.31 4.08
N PRO A 167 -10.64 6.26 3.89
CA PRO A 167 -11.30 6.48 2.62
C PRO A 167 -10.35 7.18 1.65
N ILE A 168 -10.15 6.60 0.47
CA ILE A 168 -9.25 7.13 -0.55
C ILE A 168 -9.86 7.07 -1.95
N SER A 169 -9.34 7.91 -2.84
CA SER A 169 -9.51 7.74 -4.29
C SER A 169 -8.16 7.56 -4.94
N ALA A 170 -7.86 6.33 -5.37
CA ALA A 170 -6.61 6.03 -6.08
C ALA A 170 -6.50 6.80 -7.41
N GLN A 171 -7.63 7.08 -8.07
CA GLN A 171 -7.69 7.72 -9.38
C GLN A 171 -7.46 9.22 -9.27
N LEU A 172 -8.14 9.89 -8.34
CA LEU A 172 -7.97 11.32 -8.07
C LEU A 172 -6.79 11.63 -7.16
N LYS A 173 -6.10 10.60 -6.63
CA LYS A 173 -5.05 10.70 -5.61
C LYS A 173 -5.52 11.47 -4.37
N TYR A 174 -6.78 11.29 -4.01
CA TYR A 174 -7.36 11.95 -2.84
C TYR A 174 -7.05 11.16 -1.57
N ASN A 175 -6.69 11.89 -0.51
CA ASN A 175 -6.42 11.37 0.84
C ASN A 175 -5.26 10.35 0.93
N ILE A 176 -4.31 10.40 -0.01
CA ILE A 176 -3.10 9.56 0.01
C ILE A 176 -2.15 9.99 1.15
N ASP A 177 -2.15 11.28 1.48
CA ASP A 177 -1.33 11.85 2.54
C ASP A 177 -1.70 11.25 3.91
N ALA A 178 -2.99 11.09 4.19
CA ALA A 178 -3.48 10.40 5.39
C ALA A 178 -3.04 8.92 5.42
N VAL A 179 -3.03 8.22 4.28
CA VAL A 179 -2.50 6.84 4.23
C VAL A 179 -1.03 6.79 4.63
N ASN A 180 -0.23 7.75 4.16
CA ASN A 180 1.18 7.84 4.52
C ASN A 180 1.37 8.09 6.02
N GLU A 181 0.55 8.96 6.61
CA GLU A 181 0.52 9.19 8.05
C GLU A 181 0.20 7.90 8.82
N PHE A 182 -0.87 7.19 8.45
CA PHE A 182 -1.24 5.93 9.11
C PHE A 182 -0.15 4.87 8.94
N ILE A 183 0.52 4.79 7.78
CA ILE A 183 1.66 3.88 7.59
C ILE A 183 2.77 4.19 8.58
N VAL A 184 3.12 5.47 8.77
CA VAL A 184 4.18 5.87 9.70
C VAL A 184 3.78 5.64 11.16
N LYS A 185 2.53 5.95 11.54
CA LYS A 185 2.04 5.86 12.92
C LYS A 185 1.71 4.42 13.36
N THR A 186 1.13 3.60 12.49
CA THR A 186 0.57 2.29 12.88
C THR A 186 1.49 1.11 12.63
N ILE A 187 2.41 1.21 11.66
CA ILE A 187 3.33 0.14 11.31
C ILE A 187 4.71 0.49 11.86
N PRO A 188 5.15 -0.04 13.00
CA PRO A 188 6.52 0.16 13.48
C PRO A 188 7.53 -0.55 12.57
N ILE A 189 8.82 -0.21 12.72
CA ILE A 189 9.89 -0.98 12.09
C ILE A 189 10.15 -2.20 12.98
N PRO A 190 9.94 -3.44 12.50
CA PRO A 190 10.23 -4.61 13.30
C PRO A 190 11.72 -4.69 13.61
N PRO A 191 12.11 -5.16 14.81
CA PRO A 191 13.52 -5.34 15.14
C PRO A 191 14.14 -6.36 14.17
N ARG A 192 15.19 -5.95 13.47
CA ARG A 192 15.95 -6.81 12.56
C ARG A 192 17.25 -7.21 13.24
N ASP A 193 17.54 -8.51 13.26
CA ASP A 193 18.80 -9.03 13.78
C ASP A 193 19.85 -9.03 12.67
N PHE A 194 20.84 -8.14 12.80
CA PHE A 194 21.95 -8.01 11.85
C PHE A 194 23.12 -8.95 12.16
N SER A 195 23.09 -9.66 13.30
CA SER A 195 24.12 -10.62 13.70
C SER A 195 23.83 -12.05 13.25
N ALA A 196 22.56 -12.37 13.03
CA ALA A 196 22.12 -13.66 12.52
C ALA A 196 22.67 -13.94 11.11
N SER A 197 22.78 -15.22 10.76
CA SER A 197 23.19 -15.63 9.42
C SER A 197 22.23 -15.07 8.35
N PRO A 198 22.74 -14.41 7.30
CA PRO A 198 21.90 -13.77 6.30
C PRO A 198 21.05 -14.79 5.55
N ARG A 199 19.75 -14.52 5.43
CA ARG A 199 18.80 -15.30 4.64
C ARG A 199 18.10 -14.37 3.66
N LEU A 200 18.04 -14.78 2.39
CA LEU A 200 17.36 -14.04 1.33
C LEU A 200 16.26 -14.93 0.74
N ILE A 201 15.00 -14.49 0.85
CA ILE A 201 13.85 -15.16 0.22
C ILE A 201 13.65 -14.55 -1.16
N VAL A 202 13.81 -15.37 -2.20
CA VAL A 202 13.67 -14.93 -3.60
C VAL A 202 12.24 -15.22 -4.07
N ILE A 203 11.46 -14.17 -4.30
CA ILE A 203 10.08 -14.25 -4.81
C ILE A 203 9.96 -13.96 -6.31
N ARG A 204 11.02 -13.43 -6.94
CA ARG A 204 11.04 -13.10 -8.37
C ARG A 204 12.42 -13.35 -8.96
N SER A 205 12.42 -13.81 -10.20
CA SER A 205 13.60 -13.87 -11.06
C SER A 205 13.43 -12.91 -12.24
N PHE A 206 14.53 -12.39 -12.73
CA PHE A 206 14.57 -11.48 -13.88
C PHE A 206 15.71 -11.91 -14.79
N ASP A 207 15.46 -11.79 -16.10
CA ASP A 207 16.55 -11.80 -17.06
C ASP A 207 17.12 -10.37 -17.14
N VAL A 208 18.41 -10.25 -16.88
CA VAL A 208 19.14 -8.97 -16.93
C VAL A 208 19.65 -8.71 -18.35
N ASN A 209 19.75 -9.75 -19.17
CA ASN A 209 20.28 -9.66 -20.51
C ASN A 209 19.24 -9.03 -21.43
N LYS A 210 19.57 -7.84 -21.94
CA LYS A 210 18.75 -7.23 -23.00
C LYS A 210 18.98 -8.02 -24.29
N PRO A 211 17.92 -8.28 -25.08
CA PRO A 211 18.08 -8.91 -26.39
C PRO A 211 19.12 -8.15 -27.23
N GLY A 212 20.18 -8.84 -27.66
CA GLY A 212 21.26 -8.27 -28.48
C GLY A 212 22.44 -7.63 -27.73
N ALA A 213 22.51 -7.75 -26.39
CA ALA A 213 23.74 -7.43 -25.67
C ALA A 213 24.74 -8.62 -25.76
N GLU A 214 25.98 -8.35 -26.16
CA GLU A 214 27.07 -9.32 -26.01
C GLU A 214 27.34 -9.55 -24.51
N ILE A 215 27.57 -10.81 -24.14
CA ILE A 215 27.74 -11.30 -22.77
C ILE A 215 29.15 -10.94 -22.27
#